data_AF-A0A9P5L2X2-F1
#
_entry.id   AF-A0A9P5L2X2-F1
#
_cell.length_a   1.000
_cell.length_b   1.000
_cell.length_c   1.000
_cell.angle_alpha   90.00
_cell.angle_beta   90.00
_cell.angle_gamma   90.00
#
_symmetry.space_group_name_H-M   'P 1'
#
loop_
_entity.id
_entity.type
_entity.pdbx_description
1 polymer ?
#
loop_
_entity_poly.entity_id
_entity_poly.type
_entity_poly.pdbx_seq_one_letter_code
_entity_poly.pdbx_strand_id
1 'polypeptide(L)'
;MGGAAVCLTAPDPSRRTEDVDLVIHVDQRSITADILTQRLLSSFSSEFGPVNQFGHIIPAYRLRLPNGAIQLVEVEVFDYASWPNRPQYNLQTATRVTKLINGYPVKLFSPEWLTREKMLSQYQRQGFKHSMDIEDLARLMRYCTPGKPELDFDHDQELQRALSSLLQERPRLRSGLRRILKCREIFRNW
;
A
#
# COMPACT_ATOMS: atom_id res chain seq x y z
N MET A 1 -1.29 2.50 -3.17
CA MET A 1 -0.81 1.52 -2.16
C MET A 1 -1.58 1.78 -0.87
N GLY A 2 -1.04 1.38 0.28
CA GLY A 2 -1.58 1.79 1.59
C GLY A 2 -3.05 1.46 1.82
N GLY A 3 -3.72 2.28 2.62
CA GLY A 3 -5.11 2.04 3.03
C GLY A 3 -6.09 1.99 1.86
N ALA A 4 -5.92 2.89 0.88
CA ALA A 4 -6.78 2.96 -0.30
C ALA A 4 -6.73 1.67 -1.12
N ALA A 5 -5.53 1.13 -1.36
CA ALA A 5 -5.38 -0.12 -2.10
C ALA A 5 -5.95 -1.32 -1.35
N VAL A 6 -5.82 -1.37 -0.01
CA VAL A 6 -6.44 -2.43 0.80
C VAL A 6 -7.97 -2.38 0.69
N CYS A 7 -8.57 -1.20 0.88
CA CYS A 7 -10.03 -1.03 0.79
C CYS A 7 -10.57 -1.44 -0.59
N LEU A 8 -9.81 -1.16 -1.66
CA LEU A 8 -10.17 -1.55 -3.02
C LEU A 8 -9.93 -3.03 -3.34
N THR A 9 -8.94 -3.67 -2.71
CA THR A 9 -8.54 -5.06 -2.99
C THR A 9 -9.40 -6.06 -2.23
N ALA A 10 -9.60 -5.83 -0.93
CA ALA A 10 -10.36 -6.69 -0.04
C ALA A 10 -11.55 -5.91 0.54
N PRO A 11 -12.63 -5.71 -0.25
CA PRO A 11 -13.70 -4.80 0.11
C PRO A 11 -14.45 -5.28 1.34
N ASP A 12 -14.46 -4.42 2.36
CA ASP A 12 -15.23 -4.53 3.60
C ASP A 12 -15.74 -3.10 3.92
N PRO A 13 -17.06 -2.85 3.94
CA PRO A 13 -17.59 -1.49 4.16
C PRO A 13 -17.21 -0.85 5.50
N SER A 14 -16.77 -1.65 6.47
CA SER A 14 -16.26 -1.17 7.76
C SER A 14 -14.80 -0.73 7.69
N ARG A 15 -14.02 -1.24 6.72
CA ARG A 15 -12.63 -0.84 6.48
C ARG A 15 -12.58 0.36 5.56
N ARG A 16 -12.16 1.50 6.12
CA ARG A 16 -12.08 2.80 5.42
C ARG A 16 -10.71 3.43 5.60
N THR A 17 -10.34 4.35 4.71
CA THR A 17 -9.12 5.15 4.79
C THR A 17 -9.48 6.62 4.55
N GLU A 18 -8.63 7.54 4.98
CA GLU A 18 -8.84 8.99 4.89
C GLU A 18 -8.04 9.65 3.74
N ASP A 19 -7.06 8.91 3.21
CA ASP A 19 -6.01 9.37 2.31
C ASP A 19 -5.78 8.38 1.15
N VAL A 20 -4.99 8.82 0.17
CA VAL A 20 -4.56 7.99 -0.96
C VAL A 20 -3.04 8.03 -1.10
N ASP A 21 -2.40 6.90 -0.80
CA ASP A 21 -0.98 6.70 -1.09
C ASP A 21 -0.76 6.19 -2.51
N LEU A 22 0.17 6.78 -3.26
CA LEU A 22 0.55 6.28 -4.58
C LEU A 22 2.04 6.43 -4.87
N VAL A 23 2.55 5.53 -5.71
CA VAL A 23 3.91 5.61 -6.24
C VAL A 23 3.82 5.95 -7.72
N ILE A 24 4.65 6.89 -8.17
CA ILE A 24 4.78 7.24 -9.59
C ILE A 24 6.11 6.77 -10.17
N HIS A 25 6.14 6.64 -11.50
CA HIS A 25 7.37 6.39 -12.23
C HIS A 25 7.96 7.73 -12.69
N VAL A 26 9.19 8.01 -12.29
CA VAL A 26 9.97 9.13 -12.82
C VAL A 26 10.67 8.65 -14.09
N ASP A 27 10.28 9.22 -15.22
CA ASP A 27 10.87 8.93 -16.52
C ASP A 27 11.76 10.11 -16.99
N GLN A 28 12.09 10.14 -18.28
CA GLN A 28 12.91 11.20 -18.89
C GLN A 28 12.37 12.64 -18.71
N ARG A 29 11.10 12.81 -18.32
CA ARG A 29 10.51 14.12 -18.01
C ARG A 29 10.89 14.63 -16.61
N SER A 30 11.54 13.77 -15.80
CA SER A 30 11.96 14.07 -14.43
C SER A 30 10.83 14.59 -13.54
N ILE A 31 9.61 14.08 -13.73
CA ILE A 31 8.47 14.41 -12.87
C ILE A 31 8.55 13.54 -11.61
N THR A 32 9.24 14.04 -10.58
CA THR A 32 9.29 13.45 -9.24
C THR A 32 7.97 13.64 -8.50
N ALA A 33 7.82 13.00 -7.34
CA ALA A 33 6.66 13.19 -6.46
C ALA A 33 6.43 14.68 -6.14
N ASP A 34 7.49 15.40 -5.76
CA ASP A 34 7.43 16.83 -5.45
C ASP A 34 7.02 17.68 -6.66
N ILE A 35 7.58 17.38 -7.84
CA ILE A 35 7.21 18.08 -9.07
C ILE A 35 5.76 17.80 -9.45
N LEU A 36 5.29 16.56 -9.25
CA LEU A 36 3.89 16.22 -9.48
C LEU A 36 2.96 17.02 -8.56
N THR A 37 3.31 17.18 -7.28
CA THR A 37 2.55 18.02 -6.34
C THR A 37 2.36 19.43 -6.89
N GLN A 38 3.44 20.09 -7.32
CA GLN A 38 3.36 21.43 -7.89
C GLN A 38 2.50 21.49 -9.17
N ARG A 39 2.62 20.47 -10.04
CA ARG A 39 1.82 20.39 -11.27
C ARG A 39 0.33 20.17 -11.00
N LEU A 40 -0.03 19.31 -10.06
CA LEU A 40 -1.43 19.09 -9.68
C LEU A 40 -2.05 20.39 -9.16
N LEU A 41 -1.35 21.08 -8.27
CA LEU A 41 -1.84 22.33 -7.68
C LEU A 41 -1.94 23.50 -8.66
N SER A 42 -1.03 23.57 -9.65
CA SER A 42 -1.03 24.64 -10.66
C SER A 42 -1.95 24.37 -11.84
N SER A 43 -1.93 23.15 -12.38
CA SER A 43 -2.62 22.81 -13.63
C SER A 43 -4.06 22.31 -13.40
N PHE A 44 -4.35 21.79 -12.21
CA PHE A 44 -5.65 21.21 -11.85
C PHE A 44 -6.21 21.83 -10.56
N SER A 45 -6.08 23.14 -10.40
CA SER A 45 -6.44 23.88 -9.17
C SER A 45 -7.93 23.80 -8.79
N SER A 46 -8.81 23.48 -9.74
CA SER A 46 -10.23 23.18 -9.48
C SER A 46 -10.46 21.83 -8.83
N GLU A 47 -9.54 20.87 -9.04
CA GLU A 47 -9.63 19.50 -8.56
C GLU A 47 -8.70 19.22 -7.37
N PHE A 48 -7.61 19.99 -7.23
CA PHE A 48 -6.63 19.81 -6.17
C PHE A 48 -6.47 21.09 -5.34
N GLY A 49 -6.17 20.91 -4.05
CA GLY A 49 -5.81 21.97 -3.12
C GLY A 49 -4.58 21.59 -2.30
N PRO A 50 -3.83 22.57 -1.76
CA PRO A 50 -2.67 22.29 -0.93
C PRO A 50 -3.09 21.89 0.49
N VAL A 51 -2.40 20.93 1.08
CA VAL A 51 -2.44 20.62 2.51
C VAL A 51 -1.03 20.67 3.07
N ASN A 52 -0.86 21.28 4.25
CA ASN A 52 0.44 21.33 4.94
C ASN A 52 0.52 20.17 5.94
N GLN A 53 1.30 19.16 5.60
CA GLN A 53 1.59 18.01 6.44
C GLN A 53 3.01 18.20 7.01
N PHE A 54 3.11 18.49 8.31
CA PHE A 54 4.39 18.65 9.02
C PHE A 54 5.40 19.64 8.39
N GLY A 55 4.93 20.72 7.79
CA GLY A 55 5.78 21.73 7.13
C GLY A 55 5.99 21.47 5.63
N HIS A 56 5.47 20.37 5.09
CA HIS A 56 5.54 20.02 3.68
C HIS A 56 4.17 20.16 3.00
N ILE A 57 4.15 20.82 1.84
CA ILE A 57 2.92 20.94 1.05
C ILE A 57 2.73 19.67 0.23
N ILE A 58 1.61 19.00 0.42
CA ILE A 58 1.16 17.85 -0.38
C ILE A 58 -0.13 18.21 -1.14
N PRO A 59 -0.45 17.51 -2.25
CA PRO A 59 -1.70 17.72 -2.96
C PRO A 59 -2.84 16.98 -2.24
N ALA A 60 -4.01 17.59 -2.19
CA ALA A 60 -5.24 16.95 -1.76
C ALA A 60 -6.32 17.09 -2.83
N TYR A 61 -7.03 16.00 -3.13
CA TYR A 61 -8.16 16.01 -4.04
C TYR A 61 -9.37 16.68 -3.39
N ARG A 62 -10.05 17.54 -4.13
CA ARG A 62 -11.27 18.24 -3.74
C ARG A 62 -12.49 17.35 -3.99
N LEU A 63 -12.79 16.47 -3.04
CA LEU A 63 -13.99 15.64 -3.09
C LEU A 63 -15.23 16.51 -2.85
N ARG A 64 -16.08 16.63 -3.86
CA ARG A 64 -17.38 17.31 -3.73
C ARG A 64 -18.42 16.36 -3.12
N LEU A 65 -18.92 16.72 -1.95
CA LEU A 65 -19.97 15.99 -1.24
C LEU A 65 -21.35 16.31 -1.84
N PRO A 66 -22.38 15.46 -1.63
CA PRO A 66 -23.73 15.68 -2.17
C PRO A 66 -24.38 17.01 -1.78
N ASN A 67 -24.01 17.57 -0.62
CA ASN A 67 -24.47 18.88 -0.16
C ASN A 67 -23.68 20.07 -0.77
N GLY A 68 -22.76 19.81 -1.69
CA GLY A 68 -21.90 20.82 -2.32
C GLY A 68 -20.65 21.20 -1.54
N ALA A 69 -20.49 20.71 -0.30
CA ALA A 69 -19.27 20.94 0.48
C ALA A 69 -18.06 20.24 -0.16
N ILE A 70 -16.87 20.80 0.06
CA ILE A 70 -15.60 20.22 -0.40
C ILE A 70 -14.90 19.59 0.79
N GLN A 71 -14.60 18.30 0.69
CA GLN A 71 -13.69 17.60 1.57
C GLN A 71 -12.35 17.43 0.86
N LEU A 72 -11.26 17.80 1.52
CA LEU A 72 -9.91 17.54 1.02
C LEU A 72 -9.51 16.10 1.38
N VAL A 73 -9.10 15.33 0.37
CA VAL A 73 -8.57 13.97 0.53
C VAL A 73 -7.09 14.03 0.20
N GLU A 74 -6.24 13.85 1.21
CA GLU A 74 -4.78 13.90 1.05
C GLU A 74 -4.31 12.84 0.05
N VAL A 75 -3.34 13.23 -0.80
CA VAL A 75 -2.70 12.34 -1.76
C VAL A 75 -1.20 12.31 -1.46
N GLU A 76 -0.76 11.25 -0.79
CA GLU A 76 0.65 11.02 -0.51
C GLU A 76 1.33 10.39 -1.74
N VAL A 77 2.20 11.16 -2.37
CA VAL A 77 2.90 10.77 -3.60
C VAL A 77 4.33 10.37 -3.27
N PHE A 78 4.75 9.21 -3.75
CA PHE A 78 6.10 8.68 -3.62
C PHE A 78 6.68 8.35 -4.98
N ASP A 79 8.00 8.29 -5.08
CA ASP A 79 8.69 7.79 -6.26
C ASP A 79 9.99 7.07 -5.88
N TYR A 80 10.41 6.13 -6.72
CA TYR A 80 11.60 5.31 -6.43
C TYR A 80 12.92 6.09 -6.56
N ALA A 81 12.97 7.13 -7.39
CA ALA A 81 14.19 7.93 -7.57
C ALA A 81 14.54 8.70 -6.29
N SER A 82 13.53 9.18 -5.57
CA SER A 82 13.67 9.87 -4.29
C SER A 82 13.86 8.89 -3.11
N TRP A 83 13.41 7.64 -3.26
CA TRP A 83 13.48 6.60 -2.21
C TRP A 83 14.17 5.32 -2.70
N PRO A 84 15.46 5.36 -3.07
CA PRO A 84 16.15 4.22 -3.66
C PRO A 84 16.31 3.04 -2.70
N ASN A 85 16.27 3.30 -1.39
CA ASN A 85 16.27 2.30 -0.32
C ASN A 85 14.90 1.61 -0.12
N ARG A 86 13.87 2.00 -0.87
CA ARG A 86 12.56 1.34 -0.91
C ARG A 86 12.36 0.65 -2.27
N PRO A 87 13.04 -0.48 -2.53
CA PRO A 87 12.95 -1.18 -3.82
C PRO A 87 11.52 -1.64 -4.16
N GLN A 88 10.65 -1.77 -3.16
CA GLN A 88 9.23 -2.04 -3.37
C GLN A 88 8.49 -0.94 -4.16
N TYR A 89 9.05 0.27 -4.27
CA TYR A 89 8.54 1.36 -5.10
C TYR A 89 8.97 1.28 -6.56
N ASN A 90 9.85 0.35 -6.93
CA ASN A 90 10.24 0.15 -8.32
C ASN A 90 9.06 -0.43 -9.13
N LEU A 91 8.35 0.45 -9.84
CA LEU A 91 7.18 0.08 -10.63
C LEU A 91 7.46 -0.80 -11.85
N GLN A 92 8.73 -0.99 -12.23
CA GLN A 92 9.14 -1.90 -13.30
C GLN A 92 9.15 -3.36 -12.84
N THR A 93 9.43 -3.60 -11.56
CA THR A 93 9.59 -4.96 -11.00
C THR A 93 8.49 -5.34 -10.03
N ALA A 94 7.86 -4.37 -9.36
CA ALA A 94 6.81 -4.64 -8.39
C ALA A 94 5.58 -5.30 -9.03
N THR A 95 5.09 -6.37 -8.41
CA THR A 95 3.87 -7.07 -8.83
C THR A 95 2.66 -6.14 -8.65
N ARG A 96 1.93 -5.90 -9.75
CA ARG A 96 0.83 -4.92 -9.83
C ARG A 96 -0.40 -5.51 -10.51
N VAL A 97 -1.55 -4.91 -10.23
CA VAL A 97 -2.84 -5.26 -10.84
C VAL A 97 -3.56 -4.00 -11.30
N THR A 98 -4.53 -4.16 -12.19
CA THR A 98 -5.44 -3.07 -12.58
C THR A 98 -6.87 -3.51 -12.28
N LYS A 99 -7.63 -2.65 -11.59
CA LYS A 99 -9.04 -2.86 -11.29
C LYS A 99 -9.88 -1.82 -12.03
N LEU A 100 -11.00 -2.24 -12.61
CA LEU A 100 -11.96 -1.31 -13.19
C LEU A 100 -12.90 -0.79 -12.09
N ILE A 101 -12.94 0.53 -11.90
CA ILE A 101 -13.88 1.20 -11.00
C ILE A 101 -14.78 2.08 -11.87
N ASN A 102 -16.05 1.70 -11.99
CA ASN A 102 -17.02 2.38 -12.86
C ASN A 102 -16.49 2.59 -14.30
N GLY A 103 -15.79 1.58 -14.84
CA GLY A 103 -15.19 1.63 -16.17
C GLY A 103 -13.79 2.27 -16.24
N TYR A 104 -13.31 2.92 -15.17
CA TYR A 104 -11.99 3.53 -15.14
C TYR A 104 -10.90 2.53 -14.67
N PRO A 105 -9.78 2.39 -15.41
CA PRO A 105 -8.68 1.53 -14.99
C PRO A 105 -7.87 2.18 -13.87
N VAL A 106 -7.93 1.59 -12.68
CA VAL A 106 -7.17 2.00 -11.50
C VAL A 106 -6.03 1.02 -11.27
N LYS A 107 -4.79 1.52 -11.34
CA LYS A 107 -3.56 0.72 -11.14
C LYS A 107 -3.27 0.62 -9.65
N LEU A 108 -3.04 -0.59 -9.17
CA LEU A 108 -2.74 -0.90 -7.78
C LEU A 108 -1.49 -1.75 -7.70
N PHE A 109 -0.79 -1.68 -6.56
CA PHE A 109 0.09 -2.78 -6.18
C PHE A 109 -0.77 -4.02 -5.89
N SER A 110 -0.21 -5.19 -6.18
CA SER A 110 -0.92 -6.46 -6.04
C SER A 110 -1.24 -6.81 -4.58
N PRO A 111 -2.22 -7.72 -4.33
CA PRO A 111 -2.48 -8.24 -2.98
C PRO A 111 -1.22 -8.81 -2.30
N GLU A 112 -0.32 -9.41 -3.08
CA GLU A 112 0.93 -9.98 -2.61
C GLU A 112 1.89 -8.90 -2.10
N TRP A 113 2.06 -7.84 -2.89
CA TRP A 113 2.83 -6.67 -2.48
C TRP A 113 2.24 -6.02 -1.23
N LEU A 114 0.92 -5.84 -1.18
CA LEU A 114 0.24 -5.27 0.00
C LEU A 114 0.42 -6.16 1.24
N THR A 115 0.36 -7.49 1.08
CA THR A 115 0.56 -8.45 2.16
C THR A 115 1.99 -8.37 2.70
N ARG A 116 3.01 -8.25 1.83
CA ARG A 116 4.40 -8.03 2.24
C ARG A 116 4.54 -6.78 3.11
N GLU A 117 4.02 -5.64 2.65
CA GLU A 117 4.15 -4.39 3.39
C GLU A 117 3.39 -4.44 4.71
N LYS A 118 2.20 -5.07 4.75
CA LYS A 118 1.43 -5.23 5.98
C LYS A 118 2.10 -6.18 6.97
N MET A 119 2.85 -7.18 6.49
CA MET A 119 3.66 -8.08 7.31
C MET A 119 4.72 -7.29 8.08
N LEU A 120 5.44 -6.40 7.40
CA LEU A 120 6.43 -5.52 8.04
C LEU A 120 5.76 -4.49 8.95
N SER A 121 4.71 -3.83 8.47
CA SER A 121 4.13 -2.69 9.19
C SER A 121 3.46 -3.10 10.50
N GLN A 122 2.83 -4.28 10.57
CA GLN A 122 2.30 -4.78 11.85
C GLN A 122 3.42 -5.01 12.87
N TYR A 123 4.60 -5.46 12.44
CA TYR A 123 5.72 -5.71 13.35
C TYR A 123 6.37 -4.41 13.83
N GLN A 124 6.41 -3.38 12.98
CA GLN A 124 7.05 -2.09 13.27
C GLN A 124 6.14 -1.13 14.06
N ARG A 125 4.83 -1.36 14.07
CA ARG A 125 3.83 -0.47 14.68
C ARG A 125 3.26 -1.06 15.96
N GLN A 126 2.59 -0.21 16.73
CA GLN A 126 1.92 -0.58 17.98
C GLN A 126 0.47 -0.06 17.99
N GLY A 127 -0.35 -0.61 18.88
CA GLY A 127 -1.72 -0.14 19.13
C GLY A 127 -2.69 -0.39 17.98
N PHE A 128 -3.56 0.60 17.70
CA PHE A 128 -4.64 0.47 16.74
C PHE A 128 -4.16 0.21 15.31
N LYS A 129 -3.09 0.90 14.86
CA LYS A 129 -2.54 0.69 13.52
C LYS A 129 -1.96 -0.72 13.34
N HIS A 130 -1.30 -1.26 14.37
CA HIS A 130 -0.84 -2.64 14.38
C HIS A 130 -2.01 -3.63 14.25
N SER A 131 -3.07 -3.45 15.03
CA SER A 131 -4.27 -4.31 14.98
C SER A 131 -4.92 -4.27 13.59
N MET A 132 -5.05 -3.07 13.01
CA MET A 132 -5.56 -2.88 11.66
C MET A 132 -4.69 -3.57 10.60
N ASP A 133 -3.36 -3.50 10.73
CA ASP A 133 -2.45 -4.16 9.79
C ASP A 133 -2.58 -5.69 9.85
N ILE A 134 -2.79 -6.28 11.04
CA ILE A 134 -3.09 -7.71 11.21
C ILE A 134 -4.42 -8.10 10.55
N GLU A 135 -5.47 -7.30 10.72
CA GLU A 135 -6.75 -7.60 10.09
C GLU A 135 -6.68 -7.45 8.56
N ASP A 136 -5.98 -6.42 8.08
CA ASP A 136 -5.72 -6.20 6.65
C ASP A 136 -5.00 -7.42 6.06
N LEU A 137 -3.98 -7.96 6.74
CA LEU A 137 -3.33 -9.22 6.34
C LEU A 137 -4.32 -10.37 6.19
N ALA A 138 -5.12 -10.62 7.24
CA ALA A 138 -6.08 -11.72 7.24
C ALA A 138 -7.10 -11.63 6.09
N ARG A 139 -7.47 -10.41 5.69
CA ARG A 139 -8.33 -10.13 4.53
C ARG A 139 -7.60 -10.33 3.21
N LEU A 140 -6.41 -9.73 3.04
CA LEU A 140 -5.62 -9.75 1.81
C LEU A 140 -5.17 -11.16 1.42
N MET A 141 -4.87 -12.02 2.39
CA MET A 141 -4.41 -13.40 2.16
C MET A 141 -5.32 -14.21 1.21
N ARG A 142 -6.62 -13.89 1.14
CA ARG A 142 -7.58 -14.59 0.26
C ARG A 142 -7.41 -14.23 -1.22
N TYR A 143 -6.70 -13.14 -1.51
CA TYR A 143 -6.48 -12.61 -2.85
C TYR A 143 -5.05 -12.84 -3.36
N CYS A 144 -4.18 -13.41 -2.52
CA CYS A 144 -2.80 -13.70 -2.86
C CYS A 144 -2.67 -15.03 -3.63
N THR A 145 -1.80 -15.02 -4.63
CA THR A 145 -1.33 -16.18 -5.37
C THR A 145 0.09 -16.55 -4.90
N PRO A 146 0.38 -17.82 -4.58
CA PRO A 146 1.72 -18.25 -4.20
C PRO A 146 2.74 -18.02 -5.33
N GLY A 147 4.01 -17.92 -4.96
CA GLY A 147 5.14 -17.84 -5.92
C GLY A 147 5.44 -16.43 -6.43
N LYS A 148 4.83 -15.38 -5.88
CA LYS A 148 5.23 -14.00 -6.16
C LYS A 148 6.49 -13.61 -5.39
N PRO A 149 7.41 -12.82 -5.98
CA PRO A 149 8.64 -12.39 -5.31
C PRO A 149 8.41 -11.69 -3.98
N GLU A 150 7.34 -10.90 -3.89
CA GLU A 150 7.00 -10.18 -2.67
C GLU A 150 6.62 -11.11 -1.51
N LEU A 151 6.20 -12.35 -1.79
CA LEU A 151 5.86 -13.38 -0.79
C LEU A 151 6.95 -14.44 -0.60
N ASP A 152 8.14 -14.22 -1.18
CA ASP A 152 9.33 -15.02 -0.88
C ASP A 152 10.15 -14.32 0.22
N PHE A 153 10.13 -14.92 1.41
CA PHE A 153 10.79 -14.38 2.59
C PHE A 153 12.11 -15.11 2.91
N ASP A 154 12.56 -16.06 2.08
CA ASP A 154 13.75 -16.88 2.38
C ASP A 154 15.02 -16.03 2.57
N HIS A 155 15.09 -14.89 1.89
CA HIS A 155 16.25 -14.01 1.90
C HIS A 155 16.02 -12.68 2.64
N ASP A 156 14.94 -12.57 3.41
CA ASP A 156 14.57 -11.36 4.11
C ASP A 156 14.34 -11.63 5.61
N GLN A 157 15.40 -11.39 6.41
CA GLN A 157 15.38 -11.66 7.85
C GLN A 157 14.39 -10.79 8.62
N GLU A 158 14.07 -9.59 8.13
CA GLU A 158 13.11 -8.71 8.79
C GLU A 158 11.70 -9.26 8.60
N LEU A 159 11.36 -9.66 7.37
CA LEU A 159 10.08 -10.33 7.08
C LEU A 159 9.93 -11.66 7.82
N GLN A 160 11.01 -12.42 7.98
CA GLN A 160 10.99 -13.63 8.81
C GLN A 160 10.66 -13.31 10.27
N ARG A 161 11.32 -12.31 10.86
CA ARG A 161 11.01 -11.88 12.25
C ARG A 161 9.58 -11.39 12.40
N ALA A 162 9.12 -10.58 11.45
CA ALA A 162 7.76 -10.06 11.42
C ALA A 162 6.72 -11.18 11.31
N LEU A 163 6.95 -12.16 10.43
CA LEU A 163 6.10 -13.34 10.28
C LEU A 163 6.09 -14.20 11.55
N SER A 164 7.24 -14.41 12.18
CA SER A 164 7.33 -15.16 13.43
C SER A 164 6.53 -14.49 14.54
N SER A 165 6.68 -13.17 14.71
CA SER A 165 5.92 -12.36 15.66
C SER A 165 4.41 -12.44 15.41
N LEU A 166 3.97 -12.28 14.15
CA LEU A 166 2.57 -12.41 13.77
C LEU A 166 2.00 -13.80 14.13
N LEU A 167 2.76 -14.87 13.89
CA LEU A 167 2.29 -16.23 14.16
C LEU A 167 2.28 -16.59 15.65
N GLN A 168 3.10 -15.94 16.47
CA GLN A 168 3.00 -16.02 17.92
C GLN A 168 1.71 -15.38 18.42
N GLU A 169 1.36 -14.20 17.88
CA GLU A 169 0.18 -13.45 18.32
C GLU A 169 -1.14 -13.96 17.70
N ARG A 170 -1.10 -14.47 16.47
CA ARG A 170 -2.23 -15.00 15.72
C ARG A 170 -1.92 -16.38 15.11
N PRO A 171 -1.77 -17.44 15.94
CA PRO A 171 -1.44 -18.79 15.46
C PRO A 171 -2.43 -19.34 14.42
N ARG A 172 -3.70 -18.90 14.47
CA ARG A 172 -4.75 -19.31 13.53
C ARG A 172 -4.47 -18.92 12.07
N LEU A 173 -3.64 -17.90 11.83
CA LEU A 173 -3.26 -17.48 10.47
C LEU A 173 -2.24 -18.41 9.81
N ARG A 174 -1.58 -19.29 10.59
CA ARG A 174 -0.46 -20.13 10.15
C ARG A 174 -0.77 -20.93 8.88
N SER A 175 -1.87 -21.68 8.88
CA SER A 175 -2.23 -22.52 7.74
C SER A 175 -2.53 -21.71 6.49
N GLY A 176 -3.21 -20.56 6.62
CA GLY A 176 -3.50 -19.68 5.50
C GLY A 176 -2.22 -19.07 4.91
N LEU A 177 -1.34 -18.57 5.77
CA LEU A 177 -0.08 -17.92 5.37
C LEU A 177 0.88 -18.92 4.73
N ARG A 178 0.98 -20.14 5.26
CA ARG A 178 1.82 -21.21 4.70
C ARG A 178 1.46 -21.58 3.25
N ARG A 179 0.21 -21.39 2.83
CA ARG A 179 -0.22 -21.68 1.45
C ARG A 179 0.26 -20.64 0.44
N ILE A 180 0.51 -19.41 0.88
CA ILE A 180 0.80 -18.27 -0.02
C ILE A 180 2.24 -17.77 0.10
N LEU A 181 2.85 -17.90 1.29
CA LEU A 181 4.21 -17.43 1.57
C LEU A 181 5.24 -18.54 1.40
N LYS A 182 6.36 -18.22 0.79
CA LYS A 182 7.59 -19.03 0.83
C LYS A 182 8.47 -18.54 1.98
N CYS A 183 8.71 -19.40 2.96
CA CYS A 183 9.56 -19.10 4.10
C CYS A 183 10.01 -20.41 4.77
N ARG A 184 11.16 -20.92 4.32
CA ARG A 184 11.73 -22.20 4.79
C ARG A 184 11.98 -22.21 6.29
N GLU A 185 12.47 -21.11 6.83
CA GLU A 185 12.79 -20.96 8.25
C GLU A 185 11.57 -21.22 9.15
N ILE A 186 10.39 -20.71 8.77
CA ILE A 186 9.20 -20.73 9.63
C ILE A 186 8.23 -21.85 9.26
N PHE A 187 8.07 -22.13 7.97
CA PHE A 187 7.07 -23.09 7.47
C PHE A 187 7.67 -24.39 6.97
N ARG A 188 8.99 -24.47 6.78
CA ARG A 188 9.68 -25.61 6.16
C ARG A 188 9.00 -26.01 4.84
N ASN A 189 8.66 -25.01 4.02
CA ASN A 189 8.06 -25.19 2.71
C ASN A 189 9.09 -24.99 1.57
N TRP A 190 8.63 -24.99 0.33
CA TRP A 190 9.44 -25.05 -0.89
C TRP A 190 10.22 -23.77 -1.15
#